data_AF-A0A7S1EYM6-F1
#
_entry.id   AF-A0A7S1EYM6-F1
#
_cell.length_a   1.000
_cell.length_b   1.000
_cell.length_c   1.000
_cell.angle_alpha   90.00
_cell.angle_beta   90.00
_cell.angle_gamma   90.00
#
_symmetry.space_group_name_H-M   'P 1'
#
loop_
_entity.id
_entity.type
_entity.pdbx_description
1 polymer ?
#
loop_
_entity_poly.entity_id
_entity_poly.type
_entity_poly.pdbx_seq_one_letter_code
_entity_poly.pdbx_strand_id
1 'polypeptide(L)'
;MRFVTFLSLFVGAVGIRLKRSTENLGTNVSLLPRSSALFRHAWAELTQSTQDTTDLPMNEDIKLILGVLTIREQLAYQQAVTDTWFNQPGVCLAEEGPKVGCNVYVCFVLGQGVAPEGVDNSTFTAERYVQLPDEENDNFGTSFAWFHFASRRYSWASHVGKLPMDSFPDIGKIVLSLEEHRTDSCARHFVGYAQDFPLCTSDGCPGREDCIGV
;
A
#
# COMPACT_ATOMS: atom_id res chain seq x y z
N MET A 1 15.54 -9.08 44.24
CA MET A 1 15.53 -9.73 42.92
C MET A 1 14.17 -10.40 42.71
N ARG A 2 13.32 -9.83 41.85
CA ARG A 2 12.10 -10.49 41.36
C ARG A 2 12.16 -10.42 39.83
N PHE A 3 12.17 -11.58 39.20
CA PHE A 3 12.14 -11.73 37.74
C PHE A 3 10.77 -11.29 37.23
N VAL A 4 10.76 -10.32 36.31
CA VAL A 4 9.58 -9.99 35.51
C VAL A 4 9.78 -10.69 34.18
N THR A 5 9.01 -11.76 33.96
CA THR A 5 8.98 -12.49 32.71
C THR A 5 8.11 -11.72 31.73
N PHE A 6 8.72 -11.11 30.71
CA PHE A 6 7.98 -10.54 29.58
C PHE A 6 7.59 -11.69 28.64
N LEU A 7 6.28 -11.92 28.52
CA LEU A 7 5.70 -12.80 27.53
C LEU A 7 5.45 -11.96 26.27
N SER A 8 6.33 -12.05 25.28
CA SER A 8 6.15 -11.40 23.99
C SER A 8 5.10 -12.18 23.18
N LEU A 9 3.91 -11.60 23.04
CA LEU A 9 2.91 -12.05 22.08
C LEU A 9 3.25 -11.46 20.71
N PHE A 10 3.72 -12.31 19.79
CA PHE A 10 3.86 -11.95 18.39
C PHE A 10 2.47 -11.92 17.74
N VAL A 11 1.98 -10.73 17.40
CA VAL A 11 0.82 -10.56 16.52
C VAL A 11 1.36 -10.33 15.11
N GLY A 12 1.44 -11.41 14.32
CA GLY A 12 1.74 -11.30 12.89
C GLY A 12 0.59 -10.60 12.18
N ALA A 13 0.88 -9.51 11.47
CA ALA A 13 -0.07 -8.91 10.53
C ALA A 13 -0.36 -9.90 9.39
N VAL A 14 -1.48 -10.61 9.48
CA VAL A 14 -1.94 -11.52 8.43
C VAL A 14 -2.56 -10.70 7.31
N GLY A 15 -1.75 -10.28 6.35
CA GLY A 15 -2.25 -9.95 5.03
C GLY A 15 -2.80 -11.20 4.37
N ILE A 16 -4.10 -11.25 4.09
CA ILE A 16 -4.69 -12.35 3.31
C ILE A 16 -4.25 -12.15 1.86
N ARG A 17 -3.08 -12.71 1.53
CA ARG A 17 -2.66 -12.90 0.15
C ARG A 17 -3.36 -14.14 -0.36
N LEU A 18 -4.16 -14.03 -1.42
CA LEU A 18 -4.69 -15.21 -2.14
C LEU A 18 -3.47 -16.06 -2.55
N LYS A 19 -3.24 -17.17 -1.82
CA LYS A 19 -2.12 -18.08 -2.03
C LYS A 19 -2.24 -18.65 -3.45
N ARG A 20 -1.25 -18.40 -4.31
CA ARG A 20 -1.19 -18.98 -5.66
C ARG A 20 -0.19 -20.13 -5.71
N SER A 21 -0.61 -21.22 -6.35
CA SER A 21 0.27 -22.30 -6.82
C SER A 21 1.22 -21.75 -7.89
N THR A 22 2.51 -21.78 -7.61
CA THR A 22 3.57 -21.35 -8.52
C THR A 22 4.06 -22.54 -9.33
N GLU A 23 3.42 -22.83 -10.46
CA GLU A 23 4.00 -23.67 -11.50
C GLU A 23 4.12 -22.87 -12.81
N ASN A 24 5.37 -22.51 -13.11
CA ASN A 24 5.97 -22.25 -14.43
C ASN A 24 5.02 -21.82 -15.56
N LEU A 25 4.92 -20.52 -15.83
CA LEU A 25 4.54 -20.02 -17.16
C LEU A 25 5.15 -18.65 -17.44
N GLY A 26 6.06 -18.62 -18.43
CA GLY A 26 6.63 -17.41 -19.04
C GLY A 26 5.64 -16.66 -19.93
N THR A 27 4.40 -16.50 -19.47
CA THR A 27 3.39 -15.63 -20.07
C THR A 27 3.08 -14.51 -19.07
N ASN A 28 2.82 -13.29 -19.56
CA ASN A 28 2.32 -12.17 -18.75
C ASN A 28 0.93 -12.52 -18.18
N VAL A 29 0.91 -13.37 -17.15
CA VAL A 29 -0.31 -13.75 -16.45
C VAL A 29 -0.66 -12.59 -15.55
N SER A 30 -1.70 -11.83 -15.92
CA SER A 30 -2.31 -10.87 -15.01
C SER A 30 -2.58 -11.55 -13.67
N LEU A 31 -2.08 -10.94 -12.59
CA LEU A 31 -2.23 -11.44 -11.23
C LEU A 31 -3.64 -11.16 -10.67
N LEU A 32 -4.40 -10.29 -11.32
CA LEU A 32 -5.78 -9.98 -10.95
C LEU A 32 -6.71 -11.17 -11.27
N PRO A 33 -7.76 -11.38 -10.44
CA PRO A 33 -8.83 -12.31 -10.79
C PRO A 33 -9.39 -11.99 -12.17
N ARG A 34 -9.83 -12.99 -12.93
CA ARG A 34 -10.38 -12.75 -14.29
C ARG A 34 -11.69 -11.95 -14.28
N SER A 35 -12.41 -11.96 -13.17
CA SER A 35 -13.70 -11.30 -13.00
C SER A 35 -13.56 -10.14 -12.03
N SER A 36 -13.75 -8.92 -12.54
CA SER A 36 -13.83 -7.71 -11.73
C SER A 36 -15.01 -7.73 -10.76
N ALA A 37 -16.09 -8.44 -11.09
CA ALA A 37 -17.23 -8.63 -10.19
C ALA A 37 -16.87 -9.49 -8.97
N LEU A 38 -16.13 -10.59 -9.18
CA LEU A 38 -15.64 -11.43 -8.07
C LEU A 38 -14.61 -10.67 -7.22
N PHE A 39 -13.73 -9.91 -7.85
CA PHE A 39 -12.78 -9.05 -7.15
C PHE A 39 -13.50 -8.03 -6.26
N ARG A 40 -14.50 -7.33 -6.82
CA ARG A 40 -15.32 -6.36 -6.07
C ARG A 40 -16.03 -7.02 -4.89
N HIS A 41 -16.62 -8.21 -5.09
CA HIS A 41 -17.28 -8.95 -4.02
C HIS A 41 -16.31 -9.27 -2.87
N ALA A 42 -15.14 -9.83 -3.19
CA ALA A 42 -14.13 -10.17 -2.19
C ALA A 42 -13.64 -8.93 -1.42
N TRP A 43 -13.44 -7.80 -2.11
CA TRP A 43 -13.03 -6.54 -1.46
C TRP A 43 -14.12 -5.99 -0.54
N ALA A 44 -15.38 -6.12 -0.93
CA ALA A 44 -16.51 -5.70 -0.11
C ALA A 44 -16.63 -6.57 1.16
N GLU A 45 -16.50 -7.90 1.04
CA GLU A 45 -16.48 -8.82 2.18
C GLU A 45 -15.32 -8.50 3.13
N LEU A 46 -14.12 -8.27 2.60
CA LEU A 46 -12.96 -7.91 3.41
C LEU A 46 -13.17 -6.57 4.13
N THR A 47 -13.72 -5.56 3.45
CA THR A 47 -14.02 -4.26 4.04
C THR A 47 -15.00 -4.35 5.20
N GLN A 48 -16.06 -5.16 5.04
CA GLN A 48 -17.00 -5.41 6.12
C GLN A 48 -16.32 -6.12 7.30
N SER A 49 -15.43 -7.08 7.02
CA SER A 49 -14.72 -7.82 8.07
C SER A 49 -13.68 -7.00 8.85
N THR A 50 -13.17 -5.91 8.28
CA THR A 50 -12.17 -5.04 8.92
C THR A 50 -12.76 -3.80 9.58
N GLN A 51 -14.06 -3.54 9.39
CA GLN A 51 -14.71 -2.31 9.84
C GLN A 51 -14.69 -2.15 11.37
N ASP A 52 -14.76 -3.25 12.12
CA ASP A 52 -14.75 -3.26 13.60
C ASP A 52 -13.46 -2.69 14.22
N THR A 53 -12.37 -2.60 13.45
CA THR A 53 -11.09 -2.05 13.93
C THR A 53 -10.93 -0.54 13.71
N THR A 54 -11.89 0.11 13.05
CA THR A 54 -11.80 1.52 12.66
C THR A 54 -12.32 2.51 13.71
N ASP A 55 -12.94 2.02 14.79
CA ASP A 55 -13.42 2.84 15.93
C ASP A 55 -12.31 3.25 16.90
N LEU A 56 -11.05 2.98 16.56
CA LEU A 56 -9.92 3.30 17.41
C LEU A 56 -9.61 4.79 17.36
N PRO A 57 -9.23 5.40 18.50
CA PRO A 57 -8.90 6.81 18.56
C PRO A 57 -7.76 7.10 17.59
N MET A 58 -8.06 7.89 16.57
CA MET A 58 -7.12 8.27 15.52
C MET A 58 -6.03 9.18 16.09
N ASN A 59 -4.77 8.74 16.04
CA ASN A 59 -3.64 9.60 16.41
C ASN A 59 -3.31 10.56 15.26
N GLU A 60 -3.45 11.88 15.48
CA GLU A 60 -3.19 12.89 14.45
C GLU A 60 -1.72 12.96 13.97
N ASP A 61 -0.81 12.30 14.70
CA ASP A 61 0.61 12.23 14.34
C ASP A 61 0.89 11.20 13.23
N ILE A 62 0.01 10.22 13.02
CA ILE A 62 0.17 9.22 11.95
C ILE A 62 -0.54 9.69 10.68
N LYS A 63 0.27 9.98 9.67
CA LYS A 63 -0.12 10.36 8.31
C LYS A 63 0.62 9.48 7.32
N LEU A 64 -0.02 8.40 6.87
CA LEU A 64 0.52 7.43 5.93
C LEU A 64 0.00 7.74 4.52
N ILE A 65 0.89 7.97 3.56
CA ILE A 65 0.50 7.94 2.13
C ILE A 65 0.60 6.51 1.62
N LEU A 66 -0.47 5.98 1.02
CA LEU A 66 -0.46 4.71 0.30
C LEU A 66 -0.68 4.92 -1.19
N GLY A 67 0.36 4.68 -1.97
CA GLY A 67 0.28 4.63 -3.43
C GLY A 67 -0.16 3.24 -3.90
N VAL A 68 -1.32 3.15 -4.53
CA VAL A 68 -1.83 1.91 -5.13
C VAL A 68 -1.33 1.82 -6.57
N LEU A 69 -0.31 1.00 -6.79
CA LEU A 69 0.24 0.77 -8.14
C LEU A 69 -0.79 0.01 -8.97
N THR A 70 -1.18 0.62 -10.10
CA THR A 70 -2.19 0.08 -11.02
C THR A 70 -1.82 0.43 -12.46
N ILE A 71 -2.62 -0.06 -13.41
CA ILE A 71 -2.51 0.30 -14.82
C ILE A 71 -3.83 0.84 -15.38
N ARG A 72 -3.75 1.66 -16.42
CA ARG A 72 -4.88 2.40 -17.01
C ARG A 72 -6.01 1.50 -17.50
N GLU A 73 -5.70 0.29 -17.94
CA GLU A 73 -6.67 -0.67 -18.46
C GLU A 73 -7.56 -1.30 -17.37
N GLN A 74 -7.20 -1.16 -16.09
CA GLN A 74 -7.86 -1.87 -15.00
C GLN A 74 -8.91 -1.03 -14.26
N LEU A 75 -9.66 -0.19 -15.00
CA LEU A 75 -10.67 0.72 -14.44
C LEU A 75 -11.68 0.03 -13.53
N ALA A 76 -12.13 -1.17 -13.89
CA ALA A 76 -13.11 -1.92 -13.08
C ALA A 76 -12.56 -2.32 -11.70
N TYR A 77 -11.25 -2.60 -11.61
CA TYR A 77 -10.59 -2.94 -10.34
C TYR A 77 -10.28 -1.68 -9.52
N GLN A 78 -9.89 -0.59 -10.19
CA GLN A 78 -9.73 0.73 -9.56
C GLN A 78 -11.05 1.20 -8.95
N GLN A 79 -12.17 1.01 -9.66
CA GLN A 79 -13.49 1.32 -9.13
C GLN A 79 -13.84 0.43 -7.93
N ALA A 80 -13.53 -0.88 -7.98
CA ALA A 80 -13.76 -1.75 -6.84
C ALA A 80 -12.96 -1.33 -5.60
N VAL A 81 -11.70 -0.93 -5.76
CA VAL A 81 -10.87 -0.37 -4.67
C VAL A 81 -11.48 0.93 -4.14
N THR A 82 -11.89 1.83 -5.04
CA THR A 82 -12.54 3.11 -4.68
C THR A 82 -13.82 2.87 -3.88
N ASP A 83 -14.66 1.93 -4.32
CA ASP A 83 -15.96 1.63 -3.70
C ASP A 83 -15.84 0.90 -2.36
N THR A 84 -14.65 0.40 -2.01
CA THR A 84 -14.43 -0.45 -0.84
C THR A 84 -13.46 0.20 0.15
N TRP A 85 -12.21 -0.25 0.21
CA TRP A 85 -11.31 0.16 1.29
C TRP A 85 -10.86 1.62 1.22
N PHE A 86 -10.94 2.27 0.04
CA PHE A 86 -10.76 3.73 -0.06
C PHE A 86 -11.81 4.53 0.72
N ASN A 87 -13.00 3.96 0.94
CA ASN A 87 -14.10 4.59 1.68
C ASN A 87 -14.15 4.16 3.15
N GLN A 88 -13.12 3.47 3.67
CA GLN A 88 -13.05 3.14 5.08
C GLN A 88 -12.83 4.41 5.93
N PRO A 89 -13.35 4.45 7.19
CA PRO A 89 -13.06 5.55 8.10
C PRO A 89 -11.55 5.76 8.28
N GLY A 90 -11.11 7.02 8.32
CA GLY A 90 -9.69 7.35 8.45
C GLY A 90 -8.91 7.37 7.13
N VAL A 91 -9.55 7.01 6.00
CA VAL A 91 -8.96 7.02 4.66
C VAL A 91 -9.44 8.23 3.86
N CYS A 92 -8.50 9.01 3.32
CA CYS A 92 -8.77 10.23 2.55
C CYS A 92 -7.90 10.27 1.29
N LEU A 93 -8.20 11.13 0.32
CA LEU A 93 -7.38 11.25 -0.88
C LEU A 93 -6.08 12.02 -0.59
N ALA A 94 -4.95 11.57 -1.14
CA ALA A 94 -3.65 12.20 -0.87
C ALA A 94 -3.54 13.65 -1.38
N GLU A 95 -4.15 13.97 -2.52
CA GLU A 95 -4.13 15.32 -3.09
C GLU A 95 -4.92 16.34 -2.26
N GLU A 96 -5.85 15.88 -1.41
CA GLU A 96 -6.60 16.75 -0.52
C GLU A 96 -5.79 17.29 0.66
N GLY A 97 -4.59 16.74 0.90
CA GLY A 97 -3.73 17.12 2.01
C GLY A 97 -4.24 16.65 3.39
N PRO A 98 -3.50 16.95 4.47
CA PRO A 98 -3.80 16.44 5.79
C PRO A 98 -5.09 17.07 6.37
N LYS A 99 -5.99 16.23 6.90
CA LYS A 99 -7.29 16.64 7.45
C LYS A 99 -7.57 15.91 8.76
N VAL A 100 -8.41 16.53 9.59
CA VAL A 100 -8.90 15.93 10.84
C VAL A 100 -9.72 14.68 10.51
N GLY A 101 -9.48 13.59 11.25
CA GLY A 101 -10.15 12.31 11.02
C GLY A 101 -9.58 11.48 9.86
N CYS A 102 -8.39 11.83 9.35
CA CYS A 102 -7.68 11.08 8.30
C CYS A 102 -6.28 10.68 8.77
N ASN A 103 -5.98 9.39 8.78
CA ASN A 103 -4.64 8.84 9.06
C ASN A 103 -3.96 8.27 7.82
N VAL A 104 -4.76 7.76 6.88
CA VAL A 104 -4.27 7.13 5.65
C VAL A 104 -4.75 7.93 4.46
N TYR A 105 -3.82 8.21 3.55
CA TYR A 105 -4.03 9.06 2.41
C TYR A 105 -3.69 8.27 1.16
N VAL A 106 -4.65 8.10 0.27
CA VAL A 106 -4.56 7.15 -0.84
C VAL A 106 -4.56 7.84 -2.18
N CYS A 107 -3.87 7.24 -3.14
CA CYS A 107 -3.96 7.57 -4.56
C CYS A 107 -3.65 6.33 -5.40
N PHE A 108 -4.18 6.29 -6.61
CA PHE A 108 -3.70 5.39 -7.65
C PHE A 108 -2.43 5.96 -8.27
N VAL A 109 -1.44 5.11 -8.48
CA VAL A 109 -0.17 5.47 -9.09
C VAL A 109 -0.09 4.78 -10.45
N LEU A 110 0.07 5.58 -11.50
CA LEU A 110 0.12 5.16 -12.89
C LEU A 110 1.46 5.54 -13.51
N GLY A 111 1.94 4.73 -14.44
CA GLY A 111 3.01 5.13 -15.35
C GLY A 111 2.51 6.00 -16.50
N GLN A 112 3.44 6.36 -17.38
CA GLN A 112 3.14 6.89 -18.70
C GLN A 112 2.42 5.84 -19.54
N GLY A 113 1.33 6.24 -20.20
CA GLY A 113 0.50 5.35 -20.99
C GLY A 113 -0.64 6.11 -21.69
N VAL A 114 -1.27 5.45 -22.66
CA VAL A 114 -2.43 5.98 -23.37
C VAL A 114 -3.70 5.51 -22.64
N ALA A 115 -4.71 6.37 -22.51
CA ALA A 115 -6.01 5.92 -22.00
C ALA A 115 -6.58 4.76 -22.85
N PRO A 116 -7.32 3.82 -22.23
CA PRO A 116 -8.02 2.78 -22.98
C PRO A 116 -9.01 3.37 -23.98
N GLU A 117 -9.36 2.60 -25.02
CA GLU A 117 -10.34 3.02 -26.02
C GLU A 117 -11.67 3.41 -25.36
N GLY A 118 -12.20 4.57 -25.74
CA GLY A 118 -13.45 5.11 -25.18
C GLY A 118 -13.32 5.79 -23.82
N VAL A 119 -12.10 5.92 -23.27
CA VAL A 119 -11.84 6.60 -21.99
C VAL A 119 -11.05 7.88 -22.26
N ASP A 120 -11.52 8.99 -21.70
CA ASP A 120 -10.83 10.27 -21.84
C ASP A 120 -9.57 10.33 -20.96
N ASN A 121 -8.46 10.86 -21.49
CA ASN A 121 -7.20 11.01 -20.75
C ASN A 121 -7.35 11.83 -19.46
N SER A 122 -8.29 12.78 -19.41
CA SER A 122 -8.59 13.59 -18.22
C SER A 122 -9.12 12.76 -17.05
N THR A 123 -9.61 11.54 -17.29
CA THR A 123 -9.98 10.58 -16.23
C THR A 123 -8.80 10.35 -15.28
N PHE A 124 -7.59 10.25 -15.84
CA PHE A 124 -6.35 9.95 -15.10
C PHE A 124 -5.64 11.21 -14.58
N THR A 125 -6.27 12.38 -14.70
CA THR A 125 -5.81 13.64 -14.09
C THR A 125 -6.66 14.05 -12.89
N ALA A 126 -7.66 13.24 -12.53
CA ALA A 126 -8.46 13.47 -11.32
C ALA A 126 -7.61 13.34 -10.05
N GLU A 127 -8.07 13.95 -8.95
CA GLU A 127 -7.38 14.05 -7.65
C GLU A 127 -6.94 12.70 -7.05
N ARG A 128 -7.53 11.59 -7.52
CA ARG A 128 -7.19 10.24 -7.06
C ARG A 128 -6.01 9.61 -7.80
N TYR A 129 -5.48 10.23 -8.85
CA TYR A 129 -4.41 9.67 -9.69
C TYR A 129 -3.12 10.49 -9.59
N VAL A 130 -2.01 9.78 -9.47
CA VAL A 130 -0.65 10.29 -9.60
C VAL A 130 -0.02 9.65 -10.82
N GLN A 131 0.48 10.48 -11.74
CA GLN A 131 1.20 10.00 -12.91
C GLN A 131 2.71 10.14 -12.68
N LEU A 132 3.42 9.01 -12.78
CA LEU A 132 4.88 8.97 -12.73
C LEU A 132 5.46 9.15 -14.14
N PRO A 133 6.70 9.65 -14.26
CA PRO A 133 7.36 9.83 -15.55
C PRO A 133 7.78 8.51 -16.20
N ASP A 134 7.87 7.41 -15.44
CA ASP A 134 8.29 6.10 -15.94
C ASP A 134 7.20 5.39 -16.74
N GLU A 135 7.61 4.47 -17.61
CA GLU A 135 6.68 3.67 -18.41
C GLU A 135 5.85 2.71 -17.53
N GLU A 136 4.59 2.57 -17.90
CA GLU A 136 3.68 1.62 -17.26
C GLU A 136 4.18 0.17 -17.40
N ASN A 137 4.06 -0.63 -16.33
CA ASN A 137 4.61 -1.99 -16.18
C ASN A 137 6.12 -2.10 -15.91
N ASP A 138 6.86 -1.01 -15.72
CA ASP A 138 8.20 -1.09 -15.12
C ASP A 138 8.11 -1.30 -13.61
N ASN A 139 8.02 -2.57 -13.18
CA ASN A 139 7.85 -2.94 -11.77
C ASN A 139 8.95 -2.41 -10.84
N PHE A 140 10.19 -2.28 -11.33
CA PHE A 140 11.30 -1.78 -10.52
C PHE A 140 11.35 -0.26 -10.52
N GLY A 141 11.26 0.38 -11.69
CA GLY A 141 11.26 1.84 -11.83
C GLY A 141 10.09 2.50 -11.09
N THR A 142 8.87 1.97 -11.27
CA THR A 142 7.64 2.54 -10.69
C THR A 142 7.71 2.62 -9.18
N SER A 143 8.25 1.61 -8.51
CA SER A 143 8.37 1.61 -7.05
C SER A 143 9.32 2.69 -6.55
N PHE A 144 10.51 2.81 -7.15
CA PHE A 144 11.49 3.82 -6.79
C PHE A 144 10.95 5.23 -7.06
N ALA A 145 10.40 5.43 -8.25
CA ALA A 145 9.84 6.71 -8.66
C ALA A 145 8.67 7.14 -7.79
N TRP A 146 7.79 6.21 -7.38
CA TRP A 146 6.74 6.48 -6.42
C TRP A 146 7.29 7.00 -5.10
N PHE A 147 8.23 6.28 -4.47
CA PHE A 147 8.78 6.70 -3.18
C PHE A 147 9.51 8.04 -3.29
N HIS A 148 10.28 8.25 -4.35
CA HIS A 148 10.97 9.51 -4.61
C HIS A 148 10.01 10.69 -4.84
N PHE A 149 8.90 10.46 -5.57
CA PHE A 149 7.86 11.44 -5.79
C PHE A 149 7.13 11.77 -4.48
N ALA A 150 6.62 10.75 -3.80
CA ALA A 150 5.79 10.88 -2.61
C ALA A 150 6.53 11.57 -1.46
N SER A 151 7.81 11.25 -1.23
CA SER A 151 8.61 11.86 -0.17
C SER A 151 8.81 13.37 -0.36
N ARG A 152 8.69 13.87 -1.59
CA ARG A 152 8.81 15.31 -1.92
C ARG A 152 7.45 15.99 -1.99
N ARG A 153 6.48 15.34 -2.64
CA ARG A 153 5.13 15.87 -2.88
C ARG A 153 4.30 15.96 -1.61
N TYR A 154 4.45 14.98 -0.73
CA TYR A 154 3.70 14.84 0.53
C TYR A 154 4.63 14.98 1.73
N SER A 155 5.37 16.09 1.80
CA SER A 155 6.34 16.36 2.87
C SER A 155 5.75 16.44 4.28
N TRP A 156 4.42 16.51 4.38
CA TRP A 156 3.67 16.45 5.64
C TRP A 156 3.39 15.02 6.13
N ALA A 157 3.62 14.02 5.29
CA ALA A 157 3.39 12.64 5.64
C ALA A 157 4.47 12.14 6.61
N SER A 158 4.02 11.38 7.61
CA SER A 158 4.92 10.67 8.52
C SER A 158 5.49 9.39 7.89
N HIS A 159 4.72 8.75 6.99
CA HIS A 159 5.06 7.47 6.39
C HIS A 159 4.64 7.46 4.92
N VAL A 160 5.36 6.70 4.10
CA VAL A 160 5.00 6.43 2.70
C VAL A 160 5.03 4.93 2.50
N GLY A 161 3.95 4.39 1.98
CA GLY A 161 3.81 3.00 1.59
C GLY A 161 3.44 2.85 0.12
N LYS A 162 3.61 1.64 -0.38
CA LYS A 162 3.13 1.21 -1.69
C LYS A 162 2.30 -0.05 -1.53
N LEU A 163 1.31 -0.20 -2.38
CA LEU A 163 0.47 -1.40 -2.42
C LEU A 163 0.19 -1.75 -3.88
N PRO A 164 0.31 -3.02 -4.32
CA PRO A 164 -0.24 -3.40 -5.61
C PRO A 164 -1.78 -3.40 -5.53
N MET A 165 -2.45 -3.09 -6.63
CA MET A 165 -3.92 -3.01 -6.66
C MET A 165 -4.64 -4.32 -6.28
N ASP A 166 -3.97 -5.47 -6.41
CA ASP A 166 -4.50 -6.78 -6.05
C ASP A 166 -4.35 -7.14 -4.55
N SER A 167 -3.96 -6.18 -3.72
CA SER A 167 -3.83 -6.35 -2.27
C SER A 167 -4.87 -5.53 -1.50
N PHE A 168 -5.36 -6.11 -0.41
CA PHE A 168 -6.31 -5.49 0.50
C PHE A 168 -5.59 -5.08 1.79
N PRO A 169 -5.55 -3.78 2.14
CA PRO A 169 -4.94 -3.33 3.38
C PRO A 169 -5.96 -3.35 4.53
N ASP A 170 -5.58 -3.97 5.66
CA ASP A 170 -6.29 -3.80 6.92
C ASP A 170 -5.84 -2.48 7.56
N ILE A 171 -6.57 -1.39 7.27
CA ILE A 171 -6.19 -0.03 7.62
C ILE A 171 -6.04 0.15 9.13
N GLY A 172 -6.99 -0.37 9.92
CA GLY A 172 -6.95 -0.28 11.38
C GLY A 172 -5.69 -0.93 11.94
N LYS A 173 -5.36 -2.16 11.50
CA LYS A 173 -4.13 -2.83 11.94
C LYS A 173 -2.85 -2.11 11.51
N ILE A 174 -2.82 -1.55 10.29
CA ILE A 174 -1.65 -0.80 9.81
C ILE A 174 -1.42 0.42 10.69
N VAL A 175 -2.47 1.22 10.96
CA VAL A 175 -2.35 2.42 11.79
C VAL A 175 -1.90 2.06 13.21
N LEU A 176 -2.51 1.07 13.85
CA LEU A 176 -2.09 0.61 15.18
C LEU A 176 -0.64 0.15 15.21
N SER A 177 -0.21 -0.60 14.19
CA SER A 177 1.16 -1.05 14.09
C SER A 177 2.13 0.14 13.98
N LEU A 178 1.81 1.14 13.17
CA LEU A 178 2.63 2.36 13.06
C LEU A 178 2.67 3.15 14.37
N GLU A 179 1.56 3.22 15.11
CA GLU A 179 1.50 3.88 16.42
C GLU A 179 2.36 3.17 17.46
N GLU A 180 2.23 1.84 17.56
CA GLU A 180 2.97 1.01 18.53
C GLU A 180 4.48 1.15 18.34
N HIS A 181 4.94 1.24 17.09
CA HIS A 181 6.36 1.25 16.75
C HIS A 181 6.94 2.66 16.56
N ARG A 182 6.17 3.71 16.88
CA ARG A 182 6.57 5.11 16.64
C ARG A 182 7.82 5.54 17.43
N THR A 183 7.94 5.09 18.68
CA THR A 183 8.97 5.56 19.62
C THR A 183 10.26 4.76 19.58
N ASP A 184 10.26 3.63 18.89
CA ASP A 184 11.44 2.79 18.75
C ASP A 184 12.39 3.36 17.70
N SER A 185 13.65 2.90 17.72
CA SER A 185 14.63 3.17 16.65
C SER A 185 14.12 2.79 15.24
N CYS A 186 12.97 2.11 15.18
CA CYS A 186 12.22 1.70 14.01
C CYS A 186 11.56 2.82 13.20
N ALA A 187 11.58 4.07 13.67
CA ALA A 187 11.09 5.23 12.90
C ALA A 187 11.81 5.44 11.55
N ARG A 188 12.86 4.66 11.23
CA ARG A 188 13.59 4.66 9.95
C ARG A 188 13.50 3.33 9.19
N HIS A 189 12.64 2.40 9.60
CA HIS A 189 12.60 1.06 9.00
C HIS A 189 11.66 0.95 7.80
N PHE A 190 12.04 0.11 6.86
CA PHE A 190 11.19 -0.37 5.79
C PHE A 190 10.45 -1.62 6.29
N VAL A 191 9.12 -1.55 6.42
CA VAL A 191 8.30 -2.70 6.81
C VAL A 191 7.73 -3.37 5.57
N GLY A 192 8.05 -4.65 5.40
CA GLY A 192 7.56 -5.45 4.29
C GLY A 192 8.22 -6.82 4.25
N TYR A 193 7.71 -7.72 3.40
CA TYR A 193 8.40 -8.98 3.18
C TYR A 193 9.72 -8.69 2.46
N ALA A 194 10.83 -8.80 3.18
CA ALA A 194 12.16 -8.64 2.62
C ALA A 194 12.32 -9.67 1.49
N GLN A 195 12.45 -9.18 0.25
CA GLN A 195 12.94 -10.00 -0.83
C GLN A 195 14.45 -9.84 -0.87
N ASP A 196 15.17 -10.97 -0.83
CA ASP A 196 16.60 -10.96 -1.08
C ASP A 196 16.80 -10.51 -2.54
N PHE A 197 17.26 -9.28 -2.74
CA PHE A 197 17.59 -8.76 -4.06
C PHE A 197 18.97 -9.30 -4.47
N PRO A 198 19.08 -10.19 -5.47
CA PRO A 198 20.37 -10.76 -5.88
C PRO A 198 21.36 -9.70 -6.37
N LEU A 199 20.86 -8.52 -6.74
CA LEU A 199 21.64 -7.38 -7.24
C LEU A 199 22.10 -6.41 -6.13
N CYS A 200 21.63 -6.55 -4.89
CA CYS A 200 22.11 -5.76 -3.74
C CYS A 200 23.27 -6.49 -3.04
N THR A 201 24.32 -6.82 -3.78
CA THR A 201 25.51 -7.54 -3.26
C THR A 201 26.74 -6.65 -3.11
N SER A 202 26.64 -5.36 -3.44
CA SER A 202 27.72 -4.38 -3.34
C SER A 202 27.64 -3.51 -2.09
N ASP A 203 28.80 -3.04 -1.64
CA ASP A 203 28.97 -2.05 -0.55
C ASP A 203 28.03 -0.85 -0.75
N GLY A 204 27.02 -0.72 0.12
CA GLY A 204 26.05 0.39 0.09
C GLY A 204 24.60 -0.01 0.38
N CYS A 205 24.25 -1.30 0.29
CA CYS A 205 22.98 -1.78 0.83
C CYS A 205 23.16 -2.06 2.34
N PRO A 206 22.29 -1.54 3.22
CA PRO A 206 22.33 -1.92 4.64
C PRO A 206 22.17 -3.44 4.76
N GLY A 207 22.85 -4.06 5.72
CA GLY A 207 22.80 -5.49 5.94
C GLY A 207 21.37 -5.93 6.25
N ARG A 208 21.03 -7.18 5.92
CA ARG A 208 19.68 -7.72 6.21
C ARG A 208 19.39 -7.66 7.70
N GLU A 209 20.40 -7.91 8.53
CA GLU A 209 20.44 -7.76 9.97
C GLU A 209 20.15 -6.33 10.46
N ASP A 210 20.45 -5.31 9.66
CA ASP A 210 20.10 -3.91 9.96
C ASP A 210 18.62 -3.61 9.67
N CYS A 211 17.92 -4.52 8.98
CA CYS A 211 16.54 -4.39 8.55
C CYS A 211 15.60 -5.47 9.16
N ILE A 212 16.12 -6.43 9.93
CA ILE A 212 15.29 -7.44 10.60
C ILE A 212 14.77 -6.86 11.92
N GLY A 213 13.51 -6.43 11.88
CA GLY A 213 12.73 -6.02 13.03
C GLY A 213 11.25 -6.17 12.71
N VAL A 214 10.68 -7.30 13.19
CA VAL A 214 9.29 -7.82 13.11
C VAL A 214 8.95 -8.67 11.88
#